data_AF-A0A2E1LVC9-F1
#
_entry.id   AF-A0A2E1LVC9-F1
#
_cell.length_a   1.000
_cell.length_b   1.000
_cell.length_c   1.000
_cell.angle_alpha   90.00
_cell.angle_beta   90.00
_cell.angle_gamma   90.00
#
_symmetry.space_group_name_H-M   'P 1'
#
loop_
_entity.id
_entity.type
_entity.pdbx_description
1 polymer ?
#
loop_
_entity_poly.entity_id
_entity_poly.type
_entity_poly.pdbx_seq_one_letter_code
_entity_poly.pdbx_strand_id
1 'polypeptide(L)'
;MALLAIACRVVRATWPIASLMTLVLPSALLLVLVAIEAFVLRVVQKKDVPWNEVVFNLNSGHTVLWLFRGLEIAVFHAVHSRFSLALVDDLHPAVQFVVALVFWDFCFYWLHRLHHAWGILWAVHVVHHEGEHFSLSLGIRNSWYSSITSIPFFLVLAVIGIPTEVFIAVGGIHYFIQFYNHNALVRKSGFLERVMITPSHHRAHHGKNEPYVNCNFGGTLVVWDKLFGTFQKELDGVPVEFGTDDHVPTDNVFWASNLPILTWLGWPLPEFKPVARTLKGVWIWTAGLLSFAILLVYIHAEASWPSFDRNVLLTYGAASAIAIGGMTDGRLWGRLTWAGIHLLALEFCIERECWQMSPIGMVSVMALLHAAFTCRDSSWTRTSA
;
A
#
# COMPACT_ATOMS: atom_id res chain seq x y z
N MET A 1 15.19 -15.04 -11.20
CA MET A 1 14.18 -15.92 -11.84
C MET A 1 13.96 -17.25 -11.11
N ALA A 2 14.98 -17.91 -10.55
CA ALA A 2 14.80 -19.09 -9.68
C ALA A 2 14.21 -18.75 -8.28
N LEU A 3 14.36 -17.50 -7.82
CA LEU A 3 14.07 -17.10 -6.42
C LEU A 3 12.57 -17.01 -6.07
N LEU A 4 11.70 -16.60 -7.00
CA LEU A 4 10.23 -16.60 -6.79
C LEU A 4 9.64 -18.03 -6.82
N ALA A 5 10.26 -18.93 -7.58
CA ALA A 5 9.83 -20.33 -7.70
C ALA A 5 10.15 -21.16 -6.46
N ILE A 6 11.17 -20.76 -5.68
CA ILE A 6 11.53 -21.42 -4.42
C ILE A 6 10.55 -21.00 -3.31
N ALA A 7 10.20 -19.71 -3.20
CA ALA A 7 9.16 -19.24 -2.27
C ALA A 7 7.82 -19.96 -2.48
N CYS A 8 7.42 -20.18 -3.75
CA CYS A 8 6.20 -20.94 -4.06
C CYS A 8 6.31 -22.46 -3.80
N ARG A 9 7.51 -23.06 -3.85
CA ARG A 9 7.69 -24.50 -3.56
C ARG A 9 7.62 -24.81 -2.07
N VAL A 10 8.12 -23.92 -1.22
CA VAL A 10 8.07 -24.11 0.24
C VAL A 10 6.64 -23.95 0.77
N VAL A 11 5.87 -22.98 0.25
CA VAL A 11 4.43 -22.84 0.55
C VAL A 11 3.59 -24.03 0.06
N ARG A 12 3.92 -24.61 -1.11
CA ARG A 12 3.17 -25.76 -1.67
C ARG A 12 3.39 -27.08 -0.93
N ALA A 13 4.53 -27.26 -0.26
CA ALA A 13 4.88 -28.54 0.36
C ALA A 13 4.13 -28.82 1.67
N THR A 14 3.61 -27.79 2.34
CA THR A 14 2.98 -27.90 3.67
C THR A 14 1.47 -27.64 3.69
N TRP A 15 0.87 -27.09 2.62
CA TRP A 15 -0.58 -26.82 2.58
C TRP A 15 -1.20 -26.98 1.18
N PRO A 16 -1.58 -28.19 0.75
CA PRO A 16 -1.88 -28.49 -0.65
C PRO A 16 -3.16 -27.87 -1.24
N ILE A 17 -3.96 -27.14 -0.45
CA ILE A 17 -5.30 -26.67 -0.86
C ILE A 17 -5.49 -25.13 -0.68
N ALA A 18 -4.55 -24.38 -0.07
CA ALA A 18 -4.81 -23.01 0.40
C ALA A 18 -4.13 -21.86 -0.41
N SER A 19 -3.51 -22.11 -1.55
CA SER A 19 -2.54 -21.14 -2.13
C SER A 19 -3.12 -20.11 -3.13
N LEU A 20 -4.43 -20.01 -3.34
CA LEU A 20 -5.02 -19.09 -4.35
C LEU A 20 -6.12 -18.16 -3.81
N MET A 21 -6.83 -18.57 -2.76
CA MET A 21 -7.91 -17.77 -2.13
C MET A 21 -7.44 -16.91 -0.97
N THR A 22 -6.18 -17.07 -0.52
CA THR A 22 -5.70 -16.57 0.77
C THR A 22 -5.30 -15.11 0.79
N LEU A 23 -4.92 -14.49 -0.35
CA LEU A 23 -4.62 -13.05 -0.43
C LEU A 23 -5.71 -12.25 -1.17
N VAL A 24 -6.45 -12.90 -2.07
CA VAL A 24 -7.61 -12.29 -2.75
C VAL A 24 -8.68 -11.90 -1.73
N LEU A 25 -9.03 -12.79 -0.79
CA LEU A 25 -10.08 -12.53 0.19
C LEU A 25 -9.70 -11.39 1.16
N PRO A 26 -8.51 -11.35 1.78
CA PRO A 26 -8.10 -10.20 2.58
C PRO A 26 -8.05 -8.90 1.78
N SER A 27 -7.52 -8.92 0.54
CA SER A 27 -7.47 -7.72 -0.31
C SER A 27 -8.86 -7.20 -0.65
N ALA A 28 -9.78 -8.10 -1.02
CA ALA A 28 -11.18 -7.75 -1.27
C ALA A 28 -11.87 -7.24 0.00
N LEU A 29 -11.62 -7.87 1.16
CA LEU A 29 -12.15 -7.42 2.44
C LEU A 29 -11.68 -6.00 2.79
N LEU A 30 -10.39 -5.70 2.58
CA LEU A 30 -9.85 -4.34 2.77
C LEU A 30 -10.61 -3.32 1.93
N LEU A 31 -10.85 -3.61 0.64
CA LEU A 31 -11.63 -2.73 -0.22
C LEU A 31 -13.07 -2.56 0.27
N VAL A 32 -13.73 -3.64 0.71
CA VAL A 32 -15.07 -3.57 1.29
C VAL A 32 -15.09 -2.70 2.56
N LEU A 33 -14.09 -2.85 3.44
CA LEU A 33 -14.01 -2.06 4.68
C LEU A 33 -13.76 -0.57 4.39
N VAL A 34 -12.90 -0.24 3.42
CA VAL A 34 -12.71 1.14 2.94
C VAL A 34 -14.01 1.70 2.38
N ALA A 35 -14.74 0.92 1.56
CA ALA A 35 -16.02 1.36 1.00
C ALA A 35 -17.09 1.57 2.08
N ILE A 36 -17.16 0.70 3.10
CA ILE A 36 -18.05 0.86 4.24
C ILE A 36 -17.70 2.12 5.02
N GLU A 37 -16.42 2.35 5.33
CA GLU A 37 -16.02 3.56 6.05
C GLU A 37 -16.34 4.83 5.25
N ALA A 38 -16.00 4.85 3.95
CA ALA A 38 -16.33 5.96 3.06
C ALA A 38 -17.85 6.22 3.00
N PHE A 39 -18.66 5.16 2.94
CA PHE A 39 -20.12 5.26 2.98
C PHE A 39 -20.62 5.85 4.30
N VAL A 40 -20.11 5.37 5.44
CA VAL A 40 -20.48 5.89 6.77
C VAL A 40 -20.07 7.36 6.91
N LEU A 41 -18.86 7.73 6.50
CA LEU A 41 -18.38 9.11 6.51
C LEU A 41 -19.28 10.00 5.65
N ARG A 42 -19.60 9.57 4.43
CA ARG A 42 -20.36 10.35 3.46
C ARG A 42 -21.84 10.49 3.80
N VAL A 43 -22.49 9.37 4.10
CA VAL A 43 -23.95 9.29 4.21
C VAL A 43 -24.42 9.50 5.65
N VAL A 44 -23.73 8.91 6.63
CA VAL A 44 -24.13 8.97 8.04
C VAL A 44 -23.55 10.21 8.70
N GLN A 45 -22.23 10.43 8.59
CA GLN A 45 -21.56 11.58 9.21
C GLN A 45 -21.62 12.86 8.36
N LYS A 46 -22.10 12.79 7.12
CA LYS A 46 -22.19 13.92 6.18
C LYS A 46 -20.87 14.66 5.96
N LYS A 47 -19.75 13.94 6.07
CA LYS A 47 -18.42 14.46 5.73
C LYS A 47 -18.15 14.26 4.24
N ASP A 48 -17.33 15.12 3.68
CA ASP A 48 -16.82 14.90 2.33
C ASP A 48 -15.76 13.79 2.34
N VAL A 49 -15.71 13.03 1.25
CA VAL A 49 -14.74 11.97 1.04
C VAL A 49 -13.87 12.37 -0.16
N PRO A 50 -12.55 12.58 0.03
CA PRO A 50 -11.63 12.94 -1.04
C PRO A 50 -11.40 11.71 -1.94
N TRP A 51 -12.21 11.56 -2.99
CA TRP A 51 -12.12 10.39 -3.88
C TRP A 51 -10.76 10.24 -4.57
N ASN A 52 -10.07 11.35 -4.84
CA ASN A 52 -8.71 11.34 -5.37
C ASN A 52 -7.73 10.71 -4.37
N GLU A 53 -7.76 11.12 -3.09
CA GLU A 53 -6.92 10.53 -2.06
C GLU A 53 -7.26 9.06 -1.82
N VAL A 54 -8.54 8.69 -1.74
CA VAL A 54 -8.92 7.28 -1.55
C VAL A 54 -8.37 6.41 -2.69
N VAL A 55 -8.47 6.87 -3.94
CA VAL A 55 -7.94 6.12 -5.10
C VAL A 55 -6.42 6.13 -5.13
N PHE A 56 -5.77 7.26 -4.81
CA PHE A 56 -4.32 7.33 -4.66
C PHE A 56 -3.83 6.34 -3.61
N ASN A 57 -4.47 6.32 -2.45
CA ASN A 57 -4.12 5.46 -1.33
C ASN A 57 -4.19 3.99 -1.74
N LEU A 58 -5.30 3.56 -2.34
CA LEU A 58 -5.46 2.20 -2.86
C LEU A 58 -4.42 1.86 -3.93
N ASN A 59 -4.17 2.76 -4.88
CA ASN A 59 -3.23 2.52 -5.97
C ASN A 59 -1.77 2.43 -5.48
N SER A 60 -1.34 3.37 -4.64
CA SER A 60 0.03 3.44 -4.13
C SER A 60 0.37 2.21 -3.27
N GLY A 61 -0.51 1.82 -2.35
CA GLY A 61 -0.25 0.71 -1.45
C GLY A 61 -0.65 -0.68 -1.93
N HIS A 62 -1.76 -0.84 -2.64
CA HIS A 62 -2.20 -2.16 -3.08
C HIS A 62 -1.81 -2.47 -4.52
N THR A 63 -1.72 -1.49 -5.43
CA THR A 63 -1.35 -1.77 -6.83
C THR A 63 0.15 -1.73 -7.04
N VAL A 64 0.85 -0.80 -6.40
CA VAL A 64 2.26 -0.51 -6.70
C VAL A 64 3.24 -1.18 -5.71
N LEU A 65 2.85 -1.41 -4.45
CA LEU A 65 3.69 -2.06 -3.44
C LEU A 65 4.17 -3.47 -3.87
N TRP A 66 3.41 -4.18 -4.69
CA TRP A 66 3.79 -5.52 -5.20
C TRP A 66 5.03 -5.51 -6.07
N LEU A 67 5.38 -4.37 -6.68
CA LEU A 67 6.60 -4.25 -7.49
C LEU A 67 7.85 -4.65 -6.69
N PHE A 68 7.93 -4.23 -5.43
CA PHE A 68 9.11 -4.46 -4.58
C PHE A 68 8.85 -5.39 -3.40
N ARG A 69 7.60 -5.67 -3.03
CA ARG A 69 7.29 -6.68 -1.99
C ARG A 69 7.79 -8.07 -2.38
N GLY A 70 7.66 -8.46 -3.66
CA GLY A 70 8.22 -9.72 -4.15
C GLY A 70 9.74 -9.78 -4.02
N LEU A 71 10.43 -8.66 -4.22
CA LEU A 71 11.87 -8.54 -4.01
C LEU A 71 12.25 -8.71 -2.53
N GLU A 72 11.54 -8.03 -1.62
CA GLU A 72 11.75 -8.16 -0.17
C GLU A 72 11.65 -9.61 0.29
N ILE A 73 10.57 -10.31 -0.09
CA ILE A 73 10.36 -11.72 0.27
C ILE A 73 11.45 -12.60 -0.35
N ALA A 74 11.82 -12.36 -1.61
CA ALA A 74 12.86 -13.14 -2.29
C ALA A 74 14.23 -12.96 -1.63
N VAL A 75 14.58 -11.74 -1.22
CA VAL A 75 15.84 -11.45 -0.51
C VAL A 75 15.81 -12.09 0.88
N PHE A 76 14.71 -11.93 1.63
CA PHE A 76 14.52 -12.59 2.93
C PHE A 76 14.74 -14.10 2.83
N HIS A 77 14.06 -14.75 1.89
CA HIS A 77 14.19 -16.19 1.64
C HIS A 77 15.61 -16.58 1.22
N ALA A 78 16.25 -15.77 0.38
CA ALA A 78 17.62 -16.01 -0.07
C ALA A 78 18.64 -15.94 1.09
N VAL A 79 18.40 -15.05 2.05
CA VAL A 79 19.22 -14.94 3.27
C VAL A 79 18.94 -16.09 4.21
N HIS A 80 17.67 -16.39 4.49
CA HIS A 80 17.27 -17.52 5.34
C HIS A 80 17.88 -18.84 4.84
N SER A 81 17.75 -19.14 3.55
CA SER A 81 18.26 -20.39 2.96
C SER A 81 19.79 -20.55 2.95
N ARG A 82 20.55 -19.46 3.12
CA ARG A 82 22.02 -19.48 3.03
C ARG A 82 22.74 -19.15 4.34
N PHE A 83 22.12 -18.32 5.17
CA PHE A 83 22.73 -17.70 6.34
C PHE A 83 21.91 -17.88 7.62
N SER A 84 20.83 -18.67 7.60
CA SER A 84 20.10 -19.03 8.83
C SER A 84 21.05 -19.72 9.80
N LEU A 85 20.99 -19.29 11.06
CA LEU A 85 21.64 -19.91 12.22
C LEU A 85 20.78 -21.02 12.83
N ALA A 86 19.58 -21.27 12.30
CA ALA A 86 18.65 -22.31 12.75
C ALA A 86 18.31 -22.25 14.25
N LEU A 87 18.28 -21.05 14.84
CA LEU A 87 18.06 -20.88 16.29
C LEU A 87 16.64 -21.26 16.74
N VAL A 88 15.71 -21.32 15.78
CA VAL A 88 14.29 -21.58 16.04
C VAL A 88 13.77 -22.87 15.40
N ASP A 89 14.59 -23.59 14.63
CA ASP A 89 14.16 -24.70 13.78
C ASP A 89 13.54 -25.86 14.60
N ASP A 90 14.14 -26.15 15.76
CA ASP A 90 13.68 -27.20 16.68
C ASP A 90 12.53 -26.74 17.60
N LEU A 91 12.15 -25.47 17.56
CA LEU A 91 11.06 -24.97 18.38
C LEU A 91 9.71 -25.39 17.79
N HIS A 92 8.72 -25.60 18.67
CA HIS A 92 7.35 -25.84 18.25
C HIS A 92 6.85 -24.70 17.34
N PRO A 93 6.12 -24.96 16.24
CA PRO A 93 5.70 -23.94 15.28
C PRO A 93 4.96 -22.74 15.90
N ALA A 94 4.15 -22.98 16.93
CA ALA A 94 3.48 -21.90 17.68
C ALA A 94 4.48 -20.95 18.38
N VAL A 95 5.60 -21.49 18.89
CA VAL A 95 6.66 -20.68 19.51
C VAL A 95 7.41 -19.90 18.44
N GLN A 96 7.74 -20.52 17.29
CA GLN A 96 8.35 -19.82 16.16
C GLN A 96 7.48 -18.63 15.72
N PHE A 97 6.17 -18.85 15.63
CA PHE A 97 5.22 -17.80 15.26
C PHE A 97 5.16 -16.66 16.29
N VAL A 98 5.15 -16.96 17.59
CA VAL A 98 5.16 -15.93 18.64
C VAL A 98 6.48 -15.15 18.64
N VAL A 99 7.62 -15.84 18.50
CA VAL A 99 8.94 -15.20 18.37
C VAL A 99 8.95 -14.28 17.16
N ALA A 100 8.48 -14.77 16.01
CA ALA A 100 8.38 -13.97 14.79
C ALA A 100 7.48 -12.75 15.01
N LEU A 101 6.31 -12.88 15.62
CA LEU A 101 5.39 -11.76 15.89
C LEU A 101 6.06 -10.65 16.71
N VAL A 102 6.73 -11.01 17.81
CA VAL A 102 7.39 -10.05 18.69
C VAL A 102 8.58 -9.38 18.00
N PHE A 103 9.46 -10.16 17.36
CA PHE A 103 10.65 -9.61 16.70
C PHE A 103 10.34 -8.84 15.42
N TRP A 104 9.31 -9.24 14.67
CA TRP A 104 8.81 -8.47 13.53
C TRP A 104 8.42 -7.09 14.04
N ASP A 105 7.50 -7.02 15.02
CA ASP A 105 7.00 -5.75 15.55
C ASP A 105 8.12 -4.86 16.13
N PHE A 106 9.12 -5.46 16.77
CA PHE A 106 10.33 -4.76 17.22
C PHE A 106 11.14 -4.17 16.04
N CYS A 107 11.36 -4.96 14.99
CA CYS A 107 12.03 -4.49 13.76
C CYS A 107 11.21 -3.40 13.06
N PHE A 108 9.87 -3.49 13.06
CA PHE A 108 8.99 -2.42 12.57
C PHE A 108 9.21 -1.13 13.34
N TYR A 109 9.21 -1.20 14.67
CA TYR A 109 9.40 -0.01 15.52
C TYR A 109 10.67 0.75 15.14
N TRP A 110 11.78 0.05 14.95
CA TRP A 110 13.04 0.68 14.55
C TRP A 110 13.05 1.17 13.11
N LEU A 111 12.48 0.40 12.17
CA LEU A 111 12.29 0.85 10.80
C LEU A 111 11.53 2.18 10.78
N HIS A 112 10.38 2.21 11.46
CA HIS A 112 9.47 3.34 11.46
C HIS A 112 10.07 4.56 12.18
N ARG A 113 10.72 4.36 13.33
CA ARG A 113 11.44 5.43 14.02
C ARG A 113 12.57 6.02 13.16
N LEU A 114 13.32 5.18 12.44
CA LEU A 114 14.39 5.66 11.57
C LEU A 114 13.86 6.28 10.27
N HIS A 115 12.68 5.88 9.80
CA HIS A 115 11.93 6.60 8.76
C HIS A 115 11.61 8.04 9.14
N HIS A 116 11.35 8.31 10.43
CA HIS A 116 11.13 9.68 10.92
C HIS A 116 12.44 10.41 11.26
N ALA A 117 13.53 9.69 11.56
CA ALA A 117 14.78 10.29 12.01
C ALA A 117 15.79 10.60 10.88
N TRP A 118 15.79 9.83 9.79
CA TRP A 118 16.81 9.95 8.73
C TRP A 118 16.21 10.45 7.43
N GLY A 119 16.74 11.57 6.89
CA GLY A 119 16.15 12.27 5.74
C GLY A 119 15.85 11.42 4.50
N ILE A 120 16.72 10.47 4.13
CA ILE A 120 16.47 9.57 2.99
C ILE A 120 15.34 8.56 3.27
N LEU A 121 15.25 8.09 4.51
CA LEU A 121 14.18 7.19 4.93
C LEU A 121 12.87 7.97 5.06
N TRP A 122 12.92 9.21 5.55
CA TRP A 122 11.79 10.14 5.53
C TRP A 122 11.32 10.43 4.12
N ALA A 123 12.20 10.63 3.15
CA ALA A 123 11.80 10.82 1.75
C ALA A 123 10.99 9.64 1.18
N VAL A 124 11.16 8.42 1.71
CA VAL A 124 10.31 7.28 1.36
C VAL A 124 9.01 7.29 2.16
N HIS A 125 9.10 7.59 3.46
CA HIS A 125 7.97 7.46 4.38
C HIS A 125 7.02 8.65 4.40
N VAL A 126 7.46 9.85 4.01
CA VAL A 126 6.65 11.07 3.95
C VAL A 126 5.42 10.88 3.07
N VAL A 127 5.53 10.06 2.02
CA VAL A 127 4.38 9.69 1.17
C VAL A 127 3.26 9.10 2.01
N HIS A 128 3.52 8.39 3.10
CA HIS A 128 2.47 7.92 4.01
C HIS A 128 1.80 9.07 4.79
N HIS A 129 2.59 10.05 5.27
CA HIS A 129 2.14 11.17 6.10
C HIS A 129 1.55 12.36 5.32
N GLU A 130 1.73 12.41 4.00
CA GLU A 130 1.16 13.46 3.14
C GLU A 130 -0.38 13.44 3.08
N GLY A 131 -1.05 12.37 3.50
CA GLY A 131 -2.50 12.31 3.48
C GLY A 131 -3.13 13.32 4.44
N GLU A 132 -4.00 14.19 3.92
CA GLU A 132 -4.69 15.20 4.73
C GLU A 132 -5.94 14.64 5.43
N HIS A 133 -6.46 13.51 4.93
CA HIS A 133 -7.68 12.88 5.44
C HIS A 133 -7.42 11.51 6.07
N PHE A 134 -7.43 11.47 7.39
CA PHE A 134 -7.26 10.23 8.16
C PHE A 134 -8.45 9.27 7.94
N SER A 135 -8.16 8.09 7.38
CA SER A 135 -9.13 7.03 7.06
C SER A 135 -8.44 5.69 6.89
N LEU A 136 -9.18 4.58 6.90
CA LEU A 136 -8.67 3.24 6.60
C LEU A 136 -7.86 3.20 5.30
N SER A 137 -8.28 3.97 4.29
CA SER A 137 -7.53 4.06 3.03
C SER A 137 -6.14 4.65 3.25
N LEU A 138 -5.95 5.61 4.15
CA LEU A 138 -4.64 6.19 4.47
C LEU A 138 -3.66 5.12 4.98
N GLY A 139 -4.15 4.10 5.69
CA GLY A 139 -3.32 2.97 6.13
C GLY A 139 -2.77 2.11 5.00
N ILE A 140 -3.29 2.29 3.80
CA ILE A 140 -2.79 1.66 2.58
C ILE A 140 -1.76 2.56 1.89
N ARG A 141 -1.89 3.88 2.00
CA ARG A 141 -1.01 4.86 1.33
C ARG A 141 0.46 4.58 1.64
N ASN A 142 1.26 4.37 0.60
CA ASN A 142 2.68 4.10 0.79
C ASN A 142 3.52 4.47 -0.43
N SER A 143 4.77 4.85 -0.20
CA SER A 143 5.74 4.93 -1.30
C SER A 143 5.98 3.54 -1.89
N TRP A 144 6.18 3.48 -3.20
CA TRP A 144 6.57 2.22 -3.81
C TRP A 144 7.97 1.74 -3.37
N TYR A 145 8.81 2.61 -2.78
CA TYR A 145 10.14 2.24 -2.28
C TYR A 145 10.11 1.62 -0.88
N SER A 146 8.96 1.58 -0.22
CA SER A 146 8.86 1.19 1.18
C SER A 146 9.36 -0.23 1.44
N SER A 147 9.03 -1.18 0.56
CA SER A 147 9.53 -2.57 0.65
C SER A 147 11.04 -2.70 0.45
N ILE A 148 11.71 -1.73 -0.20
CA ILE A 148 13.18 -1.73 -0.32
C ILE A 148 13.80 -1.29 1.00
N THR A 149 13.26 -0.23 1.61
CA THR A 149 13.78 0.30 2.88
C THR A 149 13.57 -0.63 4.06
N SER A 150 12.59 -1.54 4.00
CA SER A 150 12.32 -2.53 5.04
C SER A 150 13.32 -3.69 5.06
N ILE A 151 13.89 -4.08 3.91
CA ILE A 151 14.75 -5.27 3.78
C ILE A 151 15.79 -5.36 4.89
N PRO A 152 16.66 -4.36 5.11
CA PRO A 152 17.76 -4.47 6.09
C PRO A 152 17.27 -4.76 7.51
N PHE A 153 16.08 -4.28 7.87
CA PHE A 153 15.50 -4.42 9.20
C PHE A 153 14.95 -5.82 9.46
N PHE A 154 14.44 -6.50 8.42
CA PHE A 154 13.87 -7.84 8.55
C PHE A 154 14.86 -8.97 8.31
N LEU A 155 16.05 -8.70 7.74
CA LEU A 155 17.07 -9.74 7.52
C LEU A 155 17.51 -10.42 8.82
N VAL A 156 17.43 -9.75 9.97
CA VAL A 156 17.73 -10.40 11.25
C VAL A 156 16.79 -11.58 11.53
N LEU A 157 15.50 -11.48 11.18
CA LEU A 157 14.56 -12.60 11.33
C LEU A 157 14.93 -13.78 10.42
N ALA A 158 15.45 -13.51 9.22
CA ALA A 158 15.94 -14.55 8.32
C ALA A 158 17.19 -15.25 8.89
N VAL A 159 18.12 -14.48 9.47
CA VAL A 159 19.36 -15.00 10.06
C VAL A 159 19.09 -15.82 11.32
N ILE A 160 18.13 -15.45 12.17
CA ILE A 160 17.78 -16.29 13.34
C ILE A 160 17.03 -17.58 12.94
N GLY A 161 16.57 -17.69 11.69
CA GLY A 161 15.92 -18.88 11.14
C GLY A 161 14.39 -18.85 11.14
N ILE A 162 13.75 -17.68 11.19
CA ILE A 162 12.29 -17.62 11.03
C ILE A 162 11.92 -18.11 9.62
N PRO A 163 11.08 -19.15 9.47
CA PRO A 163 10.67 -19.64 8.16
C PRO A 163 10.01 -18.52 7.34
N THR A 164 10.25 -18.53 6.02
CA THR A 164 9.75 -17.48 5.11
C THR A 164 8.22 -17.37 5.17
N GLU A 165 7.53 -18.49 5.33
CA GLU A 165 6.07 -18.57 5.42
C GLU A 165 5.56 -17.89 6.70
N VAL A 166 6.27 -18.07 7.82
CA VAL A 166 5.96 -17.43 9.09
C VAL A 166 6.19 -15.93 9.00
N PHE A 167 7.28 -15.49 8.37
CA PHE A 167 7.56 -14.08 8.11
C PHE A 167 6.44 -13.41 7.29
N ILE A 168 5.99 -14.06 6.21
CA ILE A 168 4.88 -13.57 5.37
C ILE A 168 3.57 -13.50 6.18
N ALA A 169 3.24 -14.56 6.93
CA ALA A 169 2.01 -14.63 7.71
C ALA A 169 1.95 -13.55 8.80
N VAL A 170 3.02 -13.40 9.57
CA VAL A 170 3.13 -12.36 10.61
C VAL A 170 3.09 -10.97 9.99
N GLY A 171 3.78 -10.75 8.87
CA GLY A 171 3.72 -9.49 8.13
C GLY A 171 2.29 -9.15 7.71
N GLY A 172 1.53 -10.11 7.18
CA GLY A 172 0.12 -9.93 6.83
C GLY A 172 -0.75 -9.50 8.00
N ILE A 173 -0.57 -10.12 9.18
CA ILE A 173 -1.27 -9.74 10.41
C ILE A 173 -0.87 -8.32 10.84
N HIS A 174 0.42 -8.00 10.82
CA HIS A 174 0.93 -6.69 11.19
C HIS A 174 0.34 -5.59 10.29
N TYR A 175 0.34 -5.79 8.98
CA TYR A 175 -0.26 -4.85 8.03
C TYR A 175 -1.79 -4.73 8.19
N PHE A 176 -2.49 -5.81 8.56
CA PHE A 176 -3.92 -5.73 8.86
C PHE A 176 -4.21 -4.93 10.13
N ILE A 177 -3.37 -5.06 11.16
CA ILE A 177 -3.46 -4.24 12.38
C ILE A 177 -3.15 -2.77 12.04
N GLN A 178 -2.12 -2.50 11.24
CA GLN A 178 -1.80 -1.16 10.75
C GLN A 178 -2.96 -0.55 9.94
N PHE A 179 -3.63 -1.33 9.11
CA PHE A 179 -4.85 -0.90 8.43
C PHE A 179 -5.94 -0.48 9.44
N TYR A 180 -6.20 -1.30 10.46
CA TYR A 180 -7.12 -0.93 11.54
C TYR A 180 -6.68 0.34 12.28
N ASN A 181 -5.39 0.55 12.50
CA ASN A 181 -4.85 1.73 13.18
C ASN A 181 -5.18 3.05 12.44
N HIS A 182 -5.60 3.00 11.17
CA HIS A 182 -6.01 4.18 10.41
C HIS A 182 -7.51 4.45 10.42
N ASN A 183 -8.28 3.71 11.22
CA ASN A 183 -9.72 3.84 11.25
C ASN A 183 -10.19 5.24 11.71
N ALA A 184 -10.99 5.91 10.89
CA ALA A 184 -11.54 7.24 11.15
C ALA A 184 -12.75 7.23 12.10
N LEU A 185 -13.45 6.09 12.19
CA LEU A 185 -14.69 5.95 12.96
C LEU A 185 -14.40 5.64 14.43
N VAL A 186 -13.32 4.90 14.72
CA VAL A 186 -12.95 4.49 16.07
C VAL A 186 -12.11 5.59 16.74
N ARG A 187 -12.72 6.29 17.71
CA ARG A 187 -12.02 7.32 18.49
C ARG A 187 -11.10 6.74 19.55
N LYS A 188 -11.59 5.82 20.38
CA LYS A 188 -10.81 5.17 21.43
C LYS A 188 -11.08 3.67 21.41
N SER A 189 -10.06 2.86 21.69
CA SER A 189 -10.16 1.39 21.71
C SER A 189 -10.13 0.81 23.13
N GLY A 190 -10.22 1.67 24.15
CA GLY A 190 -10.37 1.28 25.55
C GLY A 190 -9.17 0.47 26.07
N PHE A 191 -9.41 -0.73 26.61
CA PHE A 191 -8.34 -1.57 27.16
C PHE A 191 -7.23 -1.88 26.15
N LEU A 192 -7.57 -2.00 24.86
CA LEU A 192 -6.61 -2.30 23.80
C LEU A 192 -5.49 -1.24 23.72
N GLU A 193 -5.77 0.02 24.08
CA GLU A 193 -4.76 1.09 24.09
C GLU A 193 -3.61 0.84 25.09
N ARG A 194 -3.79 -0.08 26.05
CA ARG A 194 -2.73 -0.41 27.00
C ARG A 194 -1.72 -1.40 26.44
N VAL A 195 -2.12 -2.22 25.46
CA VAL A 195 -1.35 -3.36 24.96
C VAL A 195 -0.96 -3.24 23.49
N MET A 196 -1.82 -2.63 22.67
CA MET A 196 -1.62 -2.48 21.24
C MET A 196 -1.66 -1.01 20.78
N ILE A 197 -1.08 -0.77 19.62
CA ILE A 197 -1.30 0.46 18.86
C ILE A 197 -2.75 0.47 18.39
N THR A 198 -3.36 1.65 18.38
CA THR A 198 -4.80 1.83 18.11
C THR A 198 -4.98 3.07 17.24
N PRO A 199 -6.20 3.30 16.70
CA PRO A 199 -6.51 4.51 15.97
C PRO A 199 -6.17 5.81 16.71
N SER A 200 -6.31 5.84 18.04
CA SER A 200 -5.97 7.03 18.81
C SER A 200 -4.46 7.31 18.82
N HIS A 201 -3.65 6.26 19.08
CA HIS A 201 -2.19 6.41 19.06
C HIS A 201 -1.68 6.78 17.67
N HIS A 202 -2.27 6.17 16.64
CA HIS A 202 -1.78 6.36 15.28
C HIS A 202 -2.27 7.68 14.66
N ARG A 203 -3.43 8.21 15.06
CA ARG A 203 -3.76 9.62 14.75
C ARG A 203 -2.72 10.56 15.33
N ALA A 204 -2.39 10.41 16.61
CA ALA A 204 -1.32 11.19 17.22
C ALA A 204 0.02 11.01 16.46
N HIS A 205 0.36 9.81 16.01
CA HIS A 205 1.56 9.61 15.19
C HIS A 205 1.55 10.42 13.87
N HIS A 206 0.40 10.50 13.22
CA HIS A 206 0.22 11.25 11.97
C HIS A 206 0.13 12.77 12.17
N GLY A 207 0.13 13.26 13.41
CA GLY A 207 0.04 14.68 13.71
C GLY A 207 1.32 15.43 13.36
N LYS A 208 1.20 16.50 12.56
CA LYS A 208 2.32 17.40 12.25
C LYS A 208 2.55 18.49 13.30
N ASN A 209 1.60 18.67 14.23
CA ASN A 209 1.62 19.72 15.25
C ASN A 209 2.05 19.19 16.62
N GLU A 210 2.62 20.04 17.48
CA GLU A 210 2.92 19.70 18.89
C GLU A 210 1.63 19.31 19.65
N PRO A 211 1.65 18.29 20.54
CA PRO A 211 2.79 17.47 20.98
C PRO A 211 3.00 16.18 20.16
N TYR A 212 2.46 16.11 18.94
CA TYR A 212 2.29 14.88 18.17
C TYR A 212 3.45 14.57 17.21
N VAL A 213 4.46 15.43 17.17
CA VAL A 213 5.63 15.27 16.31
C VAL A 213 6.52 14.13 16.81
N ASN A 214 6.96 13.25 15.91
CA ASN A 214 7.94 12.18 16.18
C ASN A 214 7.59 11.28 17.39
N CYS A 215 6.34 10.81 17.46
CA CYS A 215 5.85 9.94 18.52
C CYS A 215 5.19 8.66 17.97
N ASN A 216 4.97 7.65 18.82
CA ASN A 216 4.17 6.45 18.52
C ASN A 216 4.59 5.67 17.26
N PHE A 217 5.83 5.18 17.21
CA PHE A 217 6.38 4.44 16.08
C PHE A 217 5.99 2.95 16.05
N GLY A 218 5.39 2.43 17.11
CA GLY A 218 4.97 1.03 17.18
C GLY A 218 3.99 0.66 16.07
N GLY A 219 4.06 -0.60 15.63
CA GLY A 219 3.18 -1.11 14.58
C GLY A 219 1.96 -1.87 15.13
N THR A 220 2.23 -2.79 16.05
CA THR A 220 1.22 -3.63 16.70
C THR A 220 1.23 -3.42 18.21
N LEU A 221 2.37 -3.53 18.88
CA LEU A 221 2.46 -3.43 20.34
C LEU A 221 2.88 -2.03 20.79
N VAL A 222 2.19 -1.50 21.80
CA VAL A 222 2.52 -0.18 22.38
C VAL A 222 3.75 -0.22 23.31
N VAL A 223 4.24 -1.43 23.63
CA VAL A 223 5.34 -1.62 24.59
C VAL A 223 6.63 -0.94 24.13
N TRP A 224 6.92 -0.92 22.83
CA TRP A 224 8.14 -0.34 22.29
C TRP A 224 8.17 1.18 22.50
N ASP A 225 7.06 1.86 22.21
CA ASP A 225 6.95 3.29 22.44
C ASP A 225 7.09 3.67 23.91
N LYS A 226 6.54 2.86 24.81
CA LYS A 226 6.68 3.07 26.26
C LYS A 226 8.12 2.80 26.72
N LEU A 227 8.74 1.74 26.23
CA LEU A 227 10.11 1.34 26.60
C LEU A 227 11.14 2.37 26.13
N PHE A 228 10.97 2.89 24.91
CA PHE A 228 11.93 3.79 24.28
C PHE A 228 11.55 5.28 24.37
N GLY A 229 10.51 5.60 25.15
CA GLY A 229 10.14 6.98 25.49
C GLY A 229 9.53 7.78 24.35
N THR A 230 8.88 7.13 23.37
CA THR A 230 8.25 7.77 22.21
C THR A 230 6.72 7.76 22.29
N PHE A 231 6.14 7.24 23.38
CA PHE A 231 4.70 7.18 23.57
C PHE A 231 4.08 8.54 23.85
N GLN A 232 3.09 8.92 23.04
CA GLN A 232 2.28 10.12 23.21
C GLN A 232 0.79 9.78 23.06
N LYS A 233 -0.03 10.11 24.05
CA LYS A 233 -1.48 9.94 23.93
C LYS A 233 -2.08 11.07 23.06
N GLU A 234 -3.13 10.75 22.31
CA GLU A 234 -4.02 11.76 21.72
C GLU A 234 -4.75 12.51 22.86
N LEU A 235 -4.59 13.83 22.90
CA LEU A 235 -5.16 14.73 23.90
C LEU A 235 -6.49 15.30 23.41
N ASP A 236 -7.54 15.20 24.22
CA ASP A 236 -8.89 15.67 23.84
C ASP A 236 -8.94 17.18 23.54
N GLY A 237 -8.04 17.97 24.14
CA GLY A 237 -7.97 19.43 23.97
C GLY A 237 -7.01 19.92 22.89
N VAL A 238 -6.28 19.03 22.20
CA VAL A 238 -5.33 19.41 21.15
C VAL A 238 -5.69 18.65 19.88
N PRO A 239 -6.27 19.31 18.85
CA PRO A 239 -6.60 18.67 17.60
C PRO A 239 -5.33 18.16 16.90
N VAL A 240 -5.47 17.05 16.20
CA VAL A 240 -4.41 16.51 15.35
C VAL A 240 -4.53 17.14 13.97
N GLU A 241 -3.45 17.76 13.49
CA GLU A 241 -3.33 18.30 12.14
C GLU A 241 -2.57 17.31 11.27
N PHE A 242 -3.14 16.93 10.12
CA PHE A 242 -2.57 15.94 9.20
C PHE A 242 -1.89 16.61 7.98
N GLY A 243 -1.26 15.79 7.15
CA GLY A 243 -0.50 16.24 5.98
C GLY A 243 0.92 16.68 6.32
N THR A 244 1.60 17.29 5.35
CA THR A 244 2.97 17.77 5.47
C THR A 244 3.10 19.18 4.89
N ASP A 245 4.05 19.97 5.39
CA ASP A 245 4.19 21.37 4.94
C ASP A 245 4.88 21.48 3.56
N ASP A 246 5.70 20.50 3.20
CA ASP A 246 6.46 20.46 1.93
C ASP A 246 5.78 19.60 0.84
N HIS A 247 4.45 19.44 0.92
CA HIS A 247 3.71 18.58 -0.01
C HIS A 247 3.70 19.12 -1.45
N VAL A 248 4.07 18.28 -2.41
CA VAL A 248 3.87 18.59 -3.83
C VAL A 248 2.51 18.04 -4.27
N PRO A 249 1.56 18.89 -4.72
CA PRO A 249 0.19 18.47 -4.99
C PRO A 249 0.12 17.62 -6.27
N THR A 250 0.24 16.30 -6.10
CA THR A 250 0.07 15.31 -7.16
C THR A 250 -0.68 14.10 -6.64
N ASP A 251 -1.68 13.66 -7.41
CA ASP A 251 -2.37 12.40 -7.22
C ASP A 251 -1.70 11.27 -8.03
N ASN A 252 -0.47 11.49 -8.51
CA ASN A 252 0.28 10.50 -9.26
C ASN A 252 1.27 9.73 -8.39
N VAL A 253 1.02 8.43 -8.25
CA VAL A 253 1.86 7.51 -7.47
C VAL A 253 3.33 7.52 -7.88
N PHE A 254 3.63 7.76 -9.17
CA PHE A 254 5.00 7.92 -9.67
C PHE A 254 5.62 9.18 -9.07
N TRP A 255 5.00 10.34 -9.27
CA TRP A 255 5.55 11.60 -8.80
C TRP A 255 5.61 11.66 -7.27
N ALA A 256 4.55 11.28 -6.58
CA ALA A 256 4.52 11.23 -5.11
C ALA A 256 5.66 10.37 -4.53
N SER A 257 5.99 9.24 -5.15
CA SER A 257 7.08 8.39 -4.66
C SER A 257 8.49 8.88 -5.00
N ASN A 258 8.66 9.64 -6.10
CA ASN A 258 9.97 10.09 -6.57
C ASN A 258 10.33 11.50 -6.07
N LEU A 259 9.38 12.42 -6.02
CA LEU A 259 9.65 13.83 -5.72
C LEU A 259 10.35 14.03 -4.37
N PRO A 260 9.95 13.39 -3.26
CA PRO A 260 10.66 13.59 -2.00
C PRO A 260 12.12 13.12 -2.06
N ILE A 261 12.41 12.04 -2.80
CA ILE A 261 13.77 11.55 -3.01
C ILE A 261 14.58 12.53 -3.87
N LEU A 262 13.98 13.04 -4.94
CA LEU A 262 14.62 14.05 -5.80
C LEU A 262 14.93 15.33 -5.01
N THR A 263 14.00 15.78 -4.18
CA THR A 263 14.18 16.92 -3.26
C THR A 263 15.33 16.66 -2.30
N TRP A 264 15.35 15.48 -1.67
CA TRP A 264 16.43 15.10 -0.75
C TRP A 264 17.80 15.03 -1.43
N LEU A 265 17.87 14.56 -2.68
CA LEU A 265 19.09 14.54 -3.49
C LEU A 265 19.52 15.93 -3.99
N GLY A 266 18.70 16.97 -3.79
CA GLY A 266 18.94 18.30 -4.34
C GLY A 266 18.87 18.36 -5.86
N TRP A 267 18.12 17.44 -6.49
CA TRP A 267 17.94 17.42 -7.94
C TRP A 267 16.85 18.40 -8.40
N PRO A 268 16.97 18.96 -9.61
CA PRO A 268 15.97 19.88 -10.14
C PRO A 268 14.62 19.15 -10.28
N LEU A 269 13.57 19.74 -9.71
CA LEU A 269 12.22 19.21 -9.77
C LEU A 269 11.55 19.59 -11.09
N PRO A 270 10.70 18.71 -11.66
CA PRO A 270 9.90 19.06 -12.82
C PRO A 270 8.92 20.18 -12.48
N GLU A 271 8.67 21.07 -13.44
CA GLU A 271 7.67 22.12 -13.28
C GLU A 271 6.25 21.53 -13.42
N PHE A 272 5.47 21.58 -12.33
CA PHE A 272 4.07 21.18 -12.36
C PHE A 272 3.20 22.33 -12.84
N LYS A 273 2.85 22.31 -14.13
CA LYS A 273 1.89 23.28 -14.69
C LYS A 273 0.56 23.21 -13.94
N PRO A 274 -0.07 24.35 -13.60
CA PRO A 274 -1.38 24.38 -12.97
C PRO A 274 -2.39 23.52 -13.70
N VAL A 275 -3.20 22.78 -12.93
CA VAL A 275 -4.24 21.92 -13.48
C VAL A 275 -5.43 22.80 -13.86
N ALA A 276 -5.75 22.90 -15.15
CA ALA A 276 -6.87 23.71 -15.65
C ALA A 276 -8.25 23.03 -15.51
N ARG A 277 -8.25 21.69 -15.38
CA ARG A 277 -9.44 20.88 -15.23
C ARG A 277 -9.12 19.62 -14.42
N THR A 278 -9.95 19.30 -13.46
CA THR A 278 -9.84 18.08 -12.65
C THR A 278 -10.94 17.09 -13.05
N LEU A 279 -10.62 15.80 -13.00
CA LEU A 279 -11.58 14.75 -13.30
C LEU A 279 -12.60 14.66 -12.14
N LYS A 280 -13.89 14.51 -12.45
CA LYS A 280 -14.91 14.39 -11.37
C LYS A 280 -14.69 13.11 -10.57
N GLY A 281 -14.96 13.18 -9.26
CA GLY A 281 -14.72 12.07 -8.31
C GLY A 281 -15.32 10.73 -8.72
N VAL A 282 -16.50 10.70 -9.35
CA VAL A 282 -17.11 9.46 -9.85
C VAL A 282 -16.25 8.73 -10.89
N TRP A 283 -15.56 9.48 -11.75
CA TRP A 283 -14.69 8.92 -12.78
C TRP A 283 -13.34 8.49 -12.19
N ILE A 284 -12.81 9.22 -11.22
CA ILE A 284 -11.60 8.82 -10.48
C ILE A 284 -11.87 7.51 -9.73
N TRP A 285 -12.98 7.44 -8.99
CA TRP A 285 -13.41 6.27 -8.23
C TRP A 285 -13.58 5.02 -9.11
N THR A 286 -14.31 5.16 -10.22
CA THR A 286 -14.54 4.03 -11.15
C THR A 286 -13.24 3.56 -11.82
N ALA A 287 -12.30 4.46 -12.11
CA ALA A 287 -10.98 4.07 -12.60
C ALA A 287 -10.19 3.29 -11.54
N GLY A 288 -10.23 3.75 -10.28
CA GLY A 288 -9.63 3.05 -9.14
C GLY A 288 -10.18 1.64 -8.94
N LEU A 289 -11.50 1.44 -9.03
CA LEU A 289 -12.12 0.12 -8.95
C LEU A 289 -11.67 -0.82 -10.08
N LEU A 290 -11.54 -0.30 -11.30
CA LEU A 290 -11.03 -1.07 -12.44
C LEU A 290 -9.55 -1.45 -12.26
N SER A 291 -8.73 -0.53 -11.75
CA SER A 291 -7.33 -0.80 -11.41
C SER A 291 -7.20 -1.85 -10.30
N PHE A 292 -8.05 -1.76 -9.27
CA PHE A 292 -8.08 -2.77 -8.21
C PHE A 292 -8.54 -4.14 -8.72
N ALA A 293 -9.48 -4.20 -9.67
CA ALA A 293 -9.87 -5.45 -10.30
C ALA A 293 -8.69 -6.10 -11.05
N ILE A 294 -7.84 -5.31 -11.72
CA ILE A 294 -6.60 -5.80 -12.36
C ILE A 294 -5.67 -6.41 -11.32
N LEU A 295 -5.51 -5.76 -10.16
CA LEU A 295 -4.72 -6.30 -9.05
C LEU A 295 -5.29 -7.64 -8.54
N LEU A 296 -6.60 -7.76 -8.38
CA LEU A 296 -7.19 -9.03 -7.93
C LEU A 296 -6.95 -10.15 -8.94
N VAL A 297 -7.02 -9.84 -10.24
CA VAL A 297 -6.64 -10.80 -11.30
C VAL A 297 -5.15 -11.14 -11.21
N TYR A 298 -4.27 -10.17 -10.92
CA TYR A 298 -2.85 -10.42 -10.72
C TYR A 298 -2.57 -11.37 -9.56
N ILE A 299 -3.17 -11.13 -8.39
CA ILE A 299 -3.00 -11.99 -7.21
C ILE A 299 -3.49 -13.42 -7.51
N HIS A 300 -4.61 -13.55 -8.23
CA HIS A 300 -5.11 -14.86 -8.65
C HIS A 300 -4.16 -15.53 -9.68
N ALA A 301 -3.65 -14.76 -10.63
CA ALA A 301 -2.71 -15.21 -11.64
C ALA A 301 -1.36 -15.64 -11.03
N GLU A 302 -0.98 -15.07 -9.88
CA GLU A 302 0.36 -15.24 -9.29
C GLU A 302 0.75 -16.72 -9.17
N ALA A 303 -0.16 -17.56 -8.70
CA ALA A 303 0.15 -18.95 -8.39
C ALA A 303 0.06 -19.93 -9.57
N SER A 304 -0.54 -19.52 -10.69
CA SER A 304 -0.86 -20.44 -11.80
C SER A 304 -0.37 -19.96 -13.18
N TRP A 305 -0.19 -18.66 -13.39
CA TRP A 305 0.19 -18.13 -14.69
C TRP A 305 1.69 -18.28 -14.98
N PRO A 306 2.07 -18.42 -16.26
CA PRO A 306 3.47 -18.33 -16.67
C PRO A 306 4.12 -17.03 -16.22
N SER A 307 5.42 -17.06 -15.97
CA SER A 307 6.14 -15.89 -15.43
C SER A 307 6.08 -14.67 -16.33
N PHE A 308 6.11 -14.87 -17.66
CA PHE A 308 5.98 -13.77 -18.61
C PHE A 308 4.63 -13.06 -18.45
N ASP A 309 3.54 -13.81 -18.53
CA ASP A 309 2.17 -13.31 -18.42
C ASP A 309 1.92 -12.57 -17.11
N ARG A 310 2.37 -13.16 -15.99
CA ARG A 310 2.27 -12.54 -14.67
C ARG A 310 3.02 -11.21 -14.60
N ASN A 311 4.22 -11.12 -15.18
CA ASN A 311 5.03 -9.89 -15.16
C ASN A 311 4.43 -8.81 -16.06
N VAL A 312 3.86 -9.19 -17.20
CA VAL A 312 3.10 -8.27 -18.07
C VAL A 312 1.88 -7.74 -17.31
N LEU A 313 1.12 -8.60 -16.64
CA LEU A 313 -0.04 -8.22 -15.85
C LEU A 313 0.31 -7.29 -14.68
N LEU A 314 1.43 -7.54 -13.98
CA LEU A 314 1.96 -6.63 -12.95
C LEU A 314 2.29 -5.25 -13.52
N THR A 315 3.00 -5.23 -14.65
CA THR A 315 3.41 -3.98 -15.32
C THR A 315 2.18 -3.20 -15.80
N TYR A 316 1.18 -3.91 -16.32
CA TYR A 316 -0.11 -3.35 -16.70
C TYR A 316 -0.86 -2.75 -15.51
N GLY A 317 -0.91 -3.45 -14.36
CA GLY A 317 -1.48 -2.91 -13.12
C GLY A 317 -0.78 -1.63 -12.64
N ALA A 318 0.55 -1.63 -12.63
CA ALA A 318 1.33 -0.44 -12.27
C ALA A 318 1.10 0.73 -13.23
N ALA A 319 1.10 0.47 -14.55
CA ALA A 319 0.82 1.48 -15.56
C ALA A 319 -0.61 2.04 -15.43
N SER A 320 -1.58 1.20 -15.07
CA SER A 320 -2.96 1.59 -14.77
C SER A 320 -3.03 2.57 -13.60
N ALA A 321 -2.36 2.29 -12.48
CA ALA A 321 -2.28 3.20 -11.34
C ALA A 321 -1.63 4.55 -11.70
N ILE A 322 -0.52 4.54 -12.45
CA ILE A 322 0.18 5.75 -12.90
C ILE A 322 -0.69 6.58 -13.85
N ALA A 323 -1.40 5.92 -14.78
CA ALA A 323 -2.29 6.57 -15.72
C ALA A 323 -3.47 7.26 -15.01
N ILE A 324 -4.06 6.62 -14.00
CA ILE A 324 -5.12 7.23 -13.16
C ILE A 324 -4.62 8.49 -12.48
N GLY A 325 -3.41 8.45 -11.91
CA GLY A 325 -2.81 9.64 -11.31
C GLY A 325 -2.62 10.77 -12.32
N GLY A 326 -2.15 10.44 -13.53
CA GLY A 326 -2.04 11.41 -14.62
C GLY A 326 -3.39 12.01 -15.03
N MET A 327 -4.46 11.20 -15.07
CA MET A 327 -5.81 11.71 -15.33
C MET A 327 -6.33 12.59 -14.21
N THR A 328 -6.03 12.25 -12.95
CA THR A 328 -6.44 13.00 -11.76
C THR A 328 -5.74 14.36 -11.72
N ASP A 329 -4.45 14.39 -12.05
CA ASP A 329 -3.65 15.60 -12.27
C ASP A 329 -4.03 16.39 -13.56
N GLY A 330 -5.11 16.00 -14.26
CA GLY A 330 -5.60 16.68 -15.47
C GLY A 330 -4.67 16.61 -16.68
N ARG A 331 -3.78 15.61 -16.75
CA ARG A 331 -2.79 15.47 -17.81
C ARG A 331 -3.32 14.64 -18.97
N LEU A 332 -3.09 15.12 -20.20
CA LEU A 332 -3.49 14.41 -21.42
C LEU A 332 -2.81 13.03 -21.53
N TRP A 333 -1.52 12.95 -21.18
CA TRP A 333 -0.79 11.68 -21.24
C TRP A 333 -1.44 10.61 -20.37
N GLY A 334 -1.99 10.96 -19.19
CA GLY A 334 -2.67 10.01 -18.32
C GLY A 334 -3.85 9.33 -19.01
N ARG A 335 -4.65 10.10 -19.77
CA ARG A 335 -5.77 9.57 -20.56
C ARG A 335 -5.31 8.68 -21.71
N LEU A 336 -4.29 9.13 -22.44
CA LEU A 336 -3.76 8.37 -23.58
C LEU A 336 -3.15 7.05 -23.11
N THR A 337 -2.40 7.07 -22.02
CA THR A 337 -1.85 5.86 -21.38
C THR A 337 -2.97 4.95 -20.91
N TRP A 338 -4.00 5.46 -20.22
CA TRP A 338 -5.15 4.67 -19.78
C TRP A 338 -5.83 3.94 -20.95
N ALA A 339 -6.15 4.66 -22.04
CA ALA A 339 -6.73 4.02 -23.22
C ALA A 339 -5.79 3.00 -23.87
N GLY A 340 -4.51 3.35 -24.04
CA GLY A 340 -3.51 2.52 -24.70
C GLY A 340 -3.26 1.19 -23.97
N ILE A 341 -3.08 1.21 -22.65
CA ILE A 341 -2.81 -0.02 -21.89
C ILE A 341 -3.98 -1.01 -21.93
N HIS A 342 -5.22 -0.52 -21.97
CA HIS A 342 -6.40 -1.38 -22.04
C HIS A 342 -6.63 -1.95 -23.45
N LEU A 343 -6.24 -1.21 -24.50
CA LEU A 343 -6.20 -1.76 -25.87
C LEU A 343 -5.17 -2.89 -25.98
N LEU A 344 -3.96 -2.67 -25.46
CA LEU A 344 -2.90 -3.70 -25.43
C LEU A 344 -3.33 -4.93 -24.62
N ALA A 345 -4.03 -4.74 -23.50
CA ALA A 345 -4.55 -5.85 -22.70
C ALA A 345 -5.57 -6.72 -23.48
N LEU A 346 -6.38 -6.12 -24.36
CA LEU A 346 -7.30 -6.87 -25.23
C LEU A 346 -6.57 -7.67 -26.31
N GLU A 347 -5.47 -7.15 -26.85
CA GLU A 347 -4.61 -7.90 -27.78
C GLU A 347 -4.05 -9.16 -27.10
N PHE A 348 -3.55 -9.04 -25.86
CA PHE A 348 -3.14 -10.22 -25.08
C PHE A 348 -4.30 -11.20 -24.82
N CYS A 349 -5.53 -10.70 -24.63
CA CYS A 349 -6.72 -11.55 -24.54
C CYS A 349 -7.06 -12.26 -25.86
N ILE A 350 -6.52 -11.85 -27.00
CA ILE A 350 -6.70 -12.56 -28.27
C ILE A 350 -5.59 -13.61 -28.43
N GLU A 351 -4.35 -13.23 -28.11
CA GLU A 351 -3.18 -14.07 -28.40
C GLU A 351 -2.88 -15.13 -27.34
N ARG A 352 -3.34 -14.96 -26.10
CA ARG A 352 -2.89 -15.78 -24.96
C ARG A 352 -4.04 -16.42 -24.21
N GLU A 353 -4.02 -17.76 -24.17
CA GLU A 353 -5.07 -18.59 -23.56
C GLU A 353 -5.33 -18.25 -22.08
N CYS A 354 -4.28 -18.03 -21.28
CA CYS A 354 -4.45 -17.69 -19.86
C CYS A 354 -5.16 -16.34 -19.65
N TRP A 355 -5.03 -15.38 -20.59
CA TRP A 355 -5.73 -14.11 -20.55
C TRP A 355 -7.19 -14.27 -20.98
N GLN A 356 -7.46 -15.07 -22.01
CA GLN A 356 -8.82 -15.39 -22.51
C GLN A 356 -9.71 -15.97 -21.41
N MET A 357 -9.16 -16.89 -20.61
CA MET A 357 -9.89 -17.59 -19.56
C MET A 357 -10.04 -16.77 -18.27
N SER A 358 -9.65 -15.50 -18.28
CA SER A 358 -9.63 -14.64 -17.11
C SER A 358 -10.60 -13.46 -17.24
N PRO A 359 -11.00 -12.82 -16.12
CA PRO A 359 -11.83 -11.62 -16.15
C PRO A 359 -11.16 -10.40 -16.80
N ILE A 360 -9.88 -10.45 -17.16
CA ILE A 360 -9.08 -9.29 -17.57
C ILE A 360 -9.60 -8.65 -18.87
N GLY A 361 -10.14 -9.45 -19.79
CA GLY A 361 -10.74 -8.93 -21.02
C GLY A 361 -11.97 -8.07 -20.72
N MET A 362 -12.85 -8.54 -19.85
CA MET A 362 -14.03 -7.77 -19.41
C MET A 362 -13.63 -6.47 -18.71
N VAL A 363 -12.65 -6.53 -17.80
CA VAL A 363 -12.11 -5.34 -17.11
C VAL A 363 -11.55 -4.34 -18.12
N SER A 364 -10.82 -4.81 -19.14
CA SER A 364 -10.23 -3.96 -20.17
C SER A 364 -11.29 -3.30 -21.06
N VAL A 365 -12.35 -4.01 -21.45
CA VAL A 365 -13.50 -3.42 -22.17
C VAL A 365 -14.17 -2.32 -21.33
N MET A 366 -14.47 -2.60 -20.06
CA MET A 366 -15.07 -1.61 -19.16
C MET A 366 -14.17 -0.37 -19.00
N ALA A 367 -12.86 -0.57 -18.92
CA ALA A 367 -11.90 0.51 -18.80
C ALA A 367 -11.75 1.34 -20.09
N LEU A 368 -11.92 0.74 -21.27
CA LEU A 368 -11.99 1.48 -22.54
C LEU A 368 -13.29 2.30 -22.68
N LEU A 369 -14.42 1.74 -22.22
CA LEU A 369 -15.66 2.51 -22.14
C LEU A 369 -15.49 3.70 -21.19
N HIS A 370 -14.87 3.48 -20.03
CA HIS A 370 -14.50 4.54 -19.10
C HIS A 370 -13.60 5.59 -19.76
N ALA A 371 -12.57 5.18 -20.50
CA ALA A 371 -11.71 6.08 -21.27
C ALA A 371 -12.51 6.95 -22.26
N ALA A 372 -13.47 6.36 -22.98
CA ALA A 372 -14.32 7.09 -23.91
C ALA A 372 -15.22 8.13 -23.20
N PHE A 373 -15.75 7.80 -22.01
CA PHE A 373 -16.55 8.76 -21.23
C PHE A 373 -15.71 9.88 -20.63
N THR A 374 -14.47 9.60 -20.20
CA THR A 374 -13.56 10.63 -19.67
C THR A 374 -13.00 11.56 -20.75
N CYS A 375 -13.22 11.27 -22.04
CA CYS A 375 -12.95 12.24 -23.12
C CYS A 375 -13.98 13.38 -23.20
N ARG A 376 -15.17 13.22 -22.60
CA ARG A 376 -16.24 14.23 -22.65
C ARG A 376 -15.97 15.37 -21.68
N ASP A 377 -16.19 16.61 -22.11
CA ASP A 377 -16.03 17.80 -21.26
C ASP A 377 -16.89 17.75 -19.98
N SER A 378 -18.06 17.11 -20.03
CA SER A 378 -18.95 16.95 -18.88
C SER A 378 -18.38 16.08 -17.76
N SER A 379 -17.32 15.30 -18.03
CA SER A 379 -16.62 14.46 -17.06
C SER A 379 -15.63 15.25 -16.20
N TRP A 380 -15.37 16.52 -16.55
CA TRP A 380 -14.37 17.37 -15.92
C TRP A 380 -15.00 18.56 -15.20
N THR A 381 -14.34 19.04 -14.16
CA THR A 381 -14.64 20.29 -13.49
C THR A 381 -13.54 21.29 -13.83
N ARG A 382 -13.91 22.53 -14.21
CA ARG A 382 -12.92 23.60 -14.37
C ARG A 382 -12.45 24.03 -12.99
N THR A 383 -11.15 24.07 -12.78
CA THR A 383 -10.56 24.71 -11.60
C THR A 383 -10.77 26.22 -11.75
N SER A 384 -11.33 26.85 -10.71
CA SER A 384 -11.31 28.31 -10.61
C SER A 384 -9.86 28.74 -10.48
N ALA A 385 -9.42 29.63 -11.38
CA ALA A 385 -8.09 30.22 -11.35
C ALA A 385 -7.90 31.08 -10.10
#